data_AF-A0AAV5Q2A0-F1
#
_entry.id   AF-A0AAV5Q2A0-F1
#
_cell.length_a   1.000
_cell.length_b   1.000
_cell.length_c   1.000
_cell.angle_alpha   90.00
_cell.angle_beta   90.00
_cell.angle_gamma   90.00
#
_symmetry.space_group_name_H-M   'P 1'
#
loop_
_entity.id
_entity.type
_entity.pdbx_description
1 polymer ?
#
loop_
_entity_poly.entity_id
_entity_poly.type
_entity_poly.pdbx_seq_one_letter_code
_entity_poly.pdbx_strand_id
1 'polypeptide(L)'
;MTKATETLLYAITLTSIYIALIVGVFPLPKTISSEIIPVLPWWGLVSFGCYTLFSLGYGVYTLNDKQDKYVELKEQIKEAKSFLESKGIN
;
A
#
# COMPACT_ATOMS: atom_id res chain seq x y z
N MET A 1 -6.12 -9.65 -17.68
CA MET A 1 -5.40 -8.36 -17.73
C MET A 1 -4.18 -8.47 -16.84
N THR A 2 -3.00 -8.01 -17.25
CA THR A 2 -1.82 -8.06 -16.37
C THR A 2 -1.97 -7.03 -15.25
N LYS A 3 -1.41 -7.30 -14.07
CA LYS A 3 -1.43 -6.35 -12.94
C LYS A 3 -0.79 -5.00 -13.29
N ALA A 4 0.21 -5.02 -14.18
CA ALA A 4 0.85 -3.81 -14.69
C ALA A 4 -0.11 -2.94 -15.53
N THR A 5 -0.90 -3.56 -16.43
CA THR A 5 -1.89 -2.84 -17.22
C THR A 5 -3.00 -2.26 -16.34
N GLU A 6 -3.40 -2.98 -15.30
CA GLU A 6 -4.40 -2.51 -14.33
C GLU A 6 -3.92 -1.23 -13.61
N THR A 7 -2.69 -1.25 -13.07
CA THR A 7 -2.09 -0.08 -12.41
C THR A 7 -1.92 1.10 -13.36
N LEU A 8 -1.52 0.85 -14.60
CA LEU A 8 -1.36 1.89 -15.61
C LEU A 8 -2.70 2.57 -15.93
N LEU A 9 -3.78 1.80 -16.07
CA LEU A 9 -5.12 2.33 -16.32
C LEU A 9 -5.54 3.26 -15.17
N TYR A 10 -5.37 2.84 -13.91
CA TYR A 10 -5.69 3.69 -12.76
C TYR A 10 -4.88 4.99 -12.76
N ALA A 11 -3.58 4.93 -13.07
CA ALA A 11 -2.73 6.11 -13.12
C ALA A 11 -3.18 7.11 -14.21
N ILE A 12 -3.54 6.59 -15.39
CA ILE A 12 -4.03 7.42 -16.49
C ILE A 12 -5.39 8.06 -16.13
N THR A 13 -6.31 7.30 -15.54
CA THR A 13 -7.61 7.82 -15.11
C THR A 13 -7.46 8.93 -14.06
N LEU A 14 -6.62 8.72 -13.04
CA LEU A 14 -6.32 9.74 -12.03
C LEU A 14 -5.72 11.01 -12.63
N THR A 15 -4.77 10.85 -13.55
CA THR A 15 -4.12 11.97 -14.24
C THR A 15 -5.12 12.73 -15.12
N SER A 16 -6.01 12.02 -15.81
CA SER A 16 -7.06 12.62 -16.64
C SER A 16 -8.03 13.47 -15.80
N ILE A 17 -8.43 12.99 -14.62
CA ILE A 17 -9.28 13.74 -13.69
C ILE A 17 -8.56 15.01 -13.21
N TYR A 18 -7.28 14.90 -12.86
CA TYR A 18 -6.49 16.05 -12.42
C TYR A 18 -6.36 17.14 -13.49
N ILE A 19 -6.12 16.75 -14.75
CA ILE A 19 -6.06 17.68 -15.87
C ILE A 19 -7.43 18.34 -16.09
N ALA A 20 -8.53 17.60 -16.02
CA ALA A 20 -9.88 18.16 -16.15
C ALA A 20 -10.19 19.21 -15.06
N LEU A 21 -9.68 19.00 -13.85
CA LEU A 21 -9.78 19.95 -12.73
C LEU A 21 -8.96 21.22 -12.96
N ILE A 22 -7.75 21.12 -13.53
CA ILE A 22 -6.91 22.29 -13.89
C ILE A 22 -7.55 23.12 -15.00
N VAL A 23 -8.12 22.47 -16.02
CA VAL A 23 -8.76 23.13 -17.18
C VAL A 23 -10.04 23.87 -16.77
N GLY A 24 -10.61 23.56 -15.60
CA GLY A 24 -11.79 24.26 -15.08
C GLY A 24 -13.09 23.79 -15.73
N VAL A 25 -13.18 22.50 -16.08
CA VAL A 25 -14.41 21.89 -16.63
C VAL A 25 -15.60 22.03 -15.67
N PHE A 26 -15.33 22.12 -14.37
CA PHE A 26 -16.34 22.33 -13.33
C PHE A 26 -16.32 23.78 -12.84
N PRO A 27 -17.50 24.41 -12.65
CA PRO A 27 -17.60 25.75 -12.09
C PRO A 27 -17.29 25.73 -10.59
N LEU A 28 -16.01 25.74 -10.26
CA LEU A 28 -15.50 25.78 -8.90
C LEU A 28 -15.23 27.24 -8.47
N PRO A 29 -15.34 27.56 -7.17
CA PRO A 29 -14.98 28.88 -6.66
C PRO A 29 -13.48 29.15 -6.86
N LYS A 30 -13.14 30.40 -7.23
CA LYS A 30 -11.78 30.80 -7.62
C LYS A 30 -10.70 30.38 -6.61
N THR A 31 -11.01 30.49 -5.32
CA THR A 31 -10.11 30.12 -4.21
C THR A 31 -9.64 28.66 -4.31
N ILE A 32 -10.55 27.74 -4.62
CA ILE A 32 -10.22 26.31 -4.71
C ILE A 32 -9.39 26.05 -5.96
N SER A 33 -9.76 26.63 -7.10
CA SER A 33 -9.06 26.42 -8.35
C SER A 33 -7.65 27.01 -8.37
N SER A 34 -7.43 28.17 -7.76
CA SER A 34 -6.11 28.82 -7.77
C SER A 34 -5.16 28.32 -6.69
N GLU A 35 -5.67 27.97 -5.51
CA GLU A 35 -4.80 27.66 -4.37
C GLU A 35 -4.74 26.17 -4.05
N ILE A 36 -5.84 25.43 -4.21
CA ILE A 36 -5.93 24.03 -3.73
C ILE A 36 -5.56 23.04 -4.83
N ILE A 37 -6.07 23.22 -6.06
CA ILE A 37 -5.83 22.28 -7.17
C ILE A 37 -4.33 22.13 -7.48
N PRO A 38 -3.52 23.20 -7.59
CA PRO A 38 -2.11 23.06 -7.98
C PRO A 38 -1.24 22.36 -6.93
N VAL A 39 -1.58 22.47 -5.65
CA VAL A 39 -0.80 21.88 -4.54
C VAL A 39 -1.24 20.45 -4.18
N LEU A 40 -2.35 19.99 -4.74
CA LEU A 40 -2.97 18.70 -4.44
C LEU A 40 -2.04 17.49 -4.71
N PRO A 41 -1.24 17.46 -5.81
CA PRO A 41 -0.28 16.38 -6.02
C PRO A 41 0.81 16.33 -4.95
N TRP A 42 1.27 17.49 -4.49
CA TRP A 42 2.29 17.58 -3.44
C TRP A 42 1.74 17.08 -2.10
N TRP A 43 0.52 17.47 -1.76
CA TRP A 43 -0.18 16.95 -0.59
C TRP A 43 -0.37 15.43 -0.64
N GLY A 44 -0.69 14.88 -1.81
CA GLY A 44 -0.75 13.43 -2.03
C GLY A 44 0.59 12.75 -1.74
N LEU A 45 1.69 13.31 -2.26
CA LEU A 45 3.03 12.80 -2.03
C LEU A 45 3.43 12.83 -0.54
N VAL A 46 3.19 13.95 0.14
CA VAL A 46 3.50 14.11 1.57
C VAL A 46 2.67 13.13 2.41
N SER A 47 1.37 12.99 2.13
CA SER A 47 0.49 12.06 2.83
C SER A 47 0.93 10.61 2.64
N PHE A 48 1.32 10.25 1.41
CA PHE A 48 1.87 8.93 1.13
C PHE A 48 3.21 8.69 1.86
N GLY A 49 4.07 9.70 1.91
CA GLY A 49 5.31 9.66 2.70
C GLY A 49 5.05 9.43 4.19
N CYS A 50 4.12 10.17 4.79
CA CYS A 50 3.72 9.98 6.18
C CYS A 50 3.12 8.59 6.43
N TYR A 51 2.27 8.11 5.52
CA TYR A 51 1.67 6.78 5.61
C TYR A 51 2.72 5.66 5.55
N THR A 52 3.67 5.75 4.62
CA THR A 52 4.75 4.75 4.49
C THR A 52 5.66 4.76 5.70
N LEU A 53 6.03 5.94 6.22
CA LEU A 53 6.79 6.08 7.46
C LEU A 53 6.05 5.51 8.65
N PHE A 54 4.75 5.78 8.78
CA PHE A 54 3.93 5.25 9.87
C PHE A 54 3.80 3.73 9.78
N SER A 55 3.51 3.18 8.60
CA SER A 55 3.40 1.74 8.39
C SER A 55 4.73 1.03 8.70
N LEU A 56 5.84 1.60 8.25
CA LEU A 56 7.18 1.08 8.58
C LEU A 56 7.47 1.18 10.08
N GLY A 57 7.20 2.33 10.69
CA GLY A 57 7.40 2.58 12.11
C GLY A 57 6.55 1.65 12.98
N TYR A 58 5.30 1.41 12.59
CA TYR A 58 4.41 0.44 13.23
C TYR A 58 4.93 -0.99 13.07
N GLY A 59 5.42 -1.35 11.88
CA GLY A 59 6.09 -2.63 11.63
C GLY A 59 7.32 -2.83 12.51
N VAL A 60 8.12 -1.78 12.70
CA VAL A 60 9.30 -1.81 13.59
C VAL A 60 8.89 -1.90 15.06
N TYR A 61 7.88 -1.14 15.47
CA TYR A 61 7.34 -1.17 16.82
C TYR A 61 6.79 -2.57 17.20
N THR A 62 6.15 -3.24 16.25
CA THR A 62 5.57 -4.58 16.42
C THR A 62 6.55 -5.73 16.18
N LEU A 63 7.82 -5.48 15.84
CA LEU A 63 8.81 -6.56 15.61
C LEU A 63 9.01 -7.48 16.82
N ASN A 64 8.89 -6.96 18.05
CA ASN A 64 8.98 -7.79 19.26
C ASN A 64 7.85 -8.83 19.37
N ASP A 65 6.69 -8.59 18.73
CA ASP A 65 5.51 -9.47 18.74
C ASP A 65 5.66 -10.67 17.76
N LYS A 66 6.76 -10.73 16.99
CA LYS A 66 7.00 -11.80 16.01
C LYS A 66 7.89 -12.93 16.51
N GLN A 67 8.52 -12.78 17.67
CA GLN A 67 9.34 -13.86 18.24
C GLN A 67 8.46 -15.06 18.62
N ASP A 68 7.28 -14.82 19.16
CA ASP A 68 6.30 -15.87 19.48
C ASP A 68 5.80 -16.56 18.21
N LYS A 69 5.47 -15.80 17.16
CA LYS A 69 5.08 -16.36 15.86
C LYS A 69 6.19 -17.16 15.19
N TYR A 70 7.45 -16.78 15.39
CA TYR A 70 8.60 -17.53 14.90
C TYR A 70 8.76 -18.88 15.62
N VAL A 71 8.56 -18.90 16.94
CA VAL A 71 8.57 -20.14 17.74
C VAL A 71 7.41 -21.05 17.35
N GLU A 72 6.19 -20.50 17.24
CA GLU A 72 4.99 -21.22 16.79
C GLU A 72 5.19 -21.84 15.40
N LEU A 73 5.76 -21.09 14.45
CA LEU A 73 6.02 -21.60 13.11
C LEU A 73 7.06 -22.74 13.12
N LYS A 74 8.11 -22.64 13.95
CA LYS A 74 9.09 -23.73 14.09
C LYS A 74 8.47 -25.00 14.63
N GLU A 75 7.53 -24.88 15.57
CA GLU A 75 6.83 -26.02 16.15
C GLU A 75 5.91 -26.68 15.10
N GLN A 76 5.16 -25.88 14.33
CA GLN A 76 4.36 -26.37 13.20
C GLN A 76 5.21 -27.08 12.13
N ILE A 77 6.40 -26.57 11.83
CA ILE A 77 7.33 -27.24 10.89
C ILE A 77 7.77 -28.60 11.44
N LYS A 78 8.04 -28.69 12.74
CA LYS A 78 8.44 -29.95 13.38
C LYS A 78 7.31 -30.99 13.32
N GLU A 79 6.09 -30.59 13.65
CA GLU A 79 4.92 -31.47 13.55
C GLU A 79 4.66 -31.92 12.11
N ALA A 80 4.73 -31.00 11.15
CA ALA A 80 4.54 -31.32 9.74
C ALA A 80 5.58 -32.31 9.22
N LYS A 81 6.85 -32.18 9.65
CA LYS A 81 7.92 -33.14 9.32
C LYS A 81 7.63 -34.53 9.90
N SER A 82 7.32 -34.62 11.18
CA SER A 82 6.98 -35.92 11.80
C SER A 82 5.75 -36.57 11.18
N PHE A 83 4.76 -35.78 10.75
CA PHE A 83 3.60 -36.28 10.02
C PHE A 83 3.98 -36.83 8.64
N LEU A 84 4.85 -36.16 7.89
CA LEU A 84 5.33 -36.65 6.58
C LEU A 84 6.19 -37.91 6.72
N GLU A 85 7.07 -37.96 7.71
CA GLU A 85 7.85 -39.15 8.06
C GLU A 85 6.94 -40.33 8.40
N SER A 86 5.85 -40.11 9.15
CA SER A 86 4.86 -41.16 9.45
C SER A 86 4.14 -41.70 8.20
N LYS A 87 4.11 -40.92 7.11
CA LYS A 87 3.58 -41.32 5.80
C LYS A 87 4.64 -41.91 4.87
N GLY A 88 5.87 -42.10 5.34
CA GLY A 88 6.98 -42.64 4.55
C GLY A 88 7.56 -41.64 3.53
N ILE A 89 7.27 -40.35 3.71
CA ILE A 89 7.75 -39.26 2.85
C ILE A 89 8.85 -38.53 3.64
N ASN A 90 10.11 -38.82 3.33
CA ASN A 90 11.30 -38.15 3.88
C ASN A 90 11.69 -36.92 3.05
#